data_AF-A0A372M8A4-F1
#
_entry.id   AF-A0A372M8A4-F1
#
_cell.length_a   1.000
_cell.length_b   1.000
_cell.length_c   1.000
_cell.angle_alpha   90.00
_cell.angle_beta   90.00
_cell.angle_gamma   90.00
#
_symmetry.space_group_name_H-M   'P 1'
#
loop_
_entity.id
_entity.type
_entity.pdbx_description
1 polymer ?
#
loop_
_entity_poly.entity_id
_entity_poly.type
_entity_poly.pdbx_seq_one_letter_code
_entity_poly.pdbx_strand_id
1 'polypeptide(L)'
;MRTCGEPLDLRGTFHLALIRTDHLPTLRELLPEALPWSEFLPDDDIETMLGELVSTARGTVSPQSPDPVATLLAQWQHTAEIYADPALHNAVTREPEGDLGAVPAPRITE
;
A
#
# COMPACT_ATOMS: atom_id res chain seq x y z
N MET A 1 10.10 39.37 9.11
CA MET A 1 11.24 38.43 9.09
C MET A 1 10.68 37.09 8.61
N ARG A 2 11.27 36.52 7.56
CA ARG A 2 10.98 35.23 6.88
C ARG A 2 10.57 34.15 7.92
N THR A 3 9.52 33.35 7.70
CA THR A 3 9.53 32.23 6.75
C THR A 3 8.27 32.16 5.88
N CYS A 4 8.51 32.18 4.58
CA CYS A 4 7.57 31.85 3.52
C CYS A 4 7.74 30.35 3.24
N GLY A 5 6.63 29.62 3.19
CA GLY A 5 6.45 28.32 2.55
C GLY A 5 7.60 27.34 2.59
N GLU A 6 7.72 26.57 3.67
CA GLU A 6 8.19 25.19 3.50
C GLU A 6 7.01 24.43 2.85
N PRO A 7 7.22 23.67 1.75
CA PRO A 7 6.20 22.75 1.30
C PRO A 7 5.93 21.83 2.49
N LEU A 8 4.71 21.81 2.99
CA LEU A 8 4.29 20.80 3.97
C LEU A 8 4.83 19.46 3.47
N ASP A 9 5.59 18.73 4.28
CA ASP A 9 5.99 17.39 3.92
C ASP A 9 4.72 16.54 3.91
N LEU A 10 4.09 16.43 2.74
CA LEU A 10 2.76 15.85 2.56
C LEU A 10 2.77 14.37 2.96
N ARG A 11 3.91 13.69 2.77
CA ARG A 11 4.16 12.33 3.26
C ARG A 11 4.08 12.25 4.79
N GLY A 12 4.72 13.17 5.50
CA GLY A 12 4.64 13.27 6.96
C GLY A 12 3.25 13.71 7.45
N THR A 13 2.58 14.59 6.70
CA THR A 13 1.22 15.07 7.02
C THR A 13 0.19 13.96 6.85
N PHE A 14 0.32 13.12 5.82
CA PHE A 14 -0.50 11.94 5.61
C PHE A 14 -0.30 10.90 6.73
N HIS A 15 0.96 10.64 7.13
CA HIS A 15 1.25 9.74 8.25
C HIS A 15 0.63 10.25 9.57
N LEU A 16 0.68 11.56 9.83
CA LEU A 16 0.02 12.17 11.00
C LEU A 16 -1.51 12.17 10.88
N ALA A 17 -2.06 12.36 9.67
CA ALA A 17 -3.48 12.25 9.40
C ALA A 17 -3.98 10.81 9.63
N LEU A 18 -3.20 9.80 9.25
CA LEU A 18 -3.47 8.39 9.54
C LEU A 18 -3.55 8.11 11.04
N ILE A 19 -2.64 8.67 11.83
CA ILE A 19 -2.61 8.49 13.30
C ILE A 19 -3.82 9.16 13.96
N ARG A 20 -4.37 10.23 13.35
CA ARG A 20 -5.35 11.12 13.98
C ARG A 20 -6.80 10.90 13.52
N THR A 21 -7.06 10.13 12.47
CA THR A 21 -8.32 10.24 11.72
C THR A 21 -9.14 8.95 11.70
N ASP A 22 -10.44 9.08 12.02
CA ASP A 22 -11.52 8.08 11.84
C ASP A 22 -12.31 8.33 10.51
N HIS A 23 -11.79 9.19 9.63
CA HIS A 23 -12.50 9.73 8.46
C HIS A 23 -11.83 9.36 7.12
N LEU A 24 -12.14 8.15 6.63
CA LEU A 24 -11.63 7.59 5.36
C LEU A 24 -11.87 8.45 4.10
N PRO A 25 -13.01 9.15 3.93
CA PRO A 25 -13.25 9.96 2.72
C PRO A 25 -12.22 11.08 2.53
N THR A 26 -11.77 11.70 3.62
CA THR A 26 -10.75 12.76 3.56
C THR A 26 -9.38 12.20 3.21
N LEU A 27 -9.04 11.00 3.69
CA LEU A 27 -7.79 10.34 3.30
C LEU A 27 -7.79 10.04 1.81
N ARG A 28 -8.91 9.55 1.26
CA ARG A 28 -9.07 9.25 -0.17
C ARG A 28 -8.80 10.46 -1.05
N GLU A 29 -9.33 11.63 -0.70
CA GLU A 29 -9.13 12.87 -1.48
C GLU A 29 -7.65 13.32 -1.52
N LEU A 30 -6.86 12.99 -0.49
CA LEU A 30 -5.44 13.37 -0.39
C LEU A 30 -4.49 12.36 -1.02
N LEU A 31 -4.98 11.16 -1.38
CA LEU A 31 -4.14 10.07 -1.89
C LEU A 31 -3.36 10.44 -3.16
N PRO A 32 -3.95 10.99 -4.23
CA PRO A 32 -3.20 11.26 -5.46
C PRO A 32 -2.04 12.24 -5.26
N GLU A 33 -2.18 13.17 -4.32
CA GLU A 33 -1.13 14.15 -4.00
C GLU A 33 -0.02 13.53 -3.14
N ALA A 34 -0.39 12.74 -2.12
CA ALA A 34 0.57 12.14 -1.19
C ALA A 34 1.24 10.87 -1.75
N LEU A 35 0.52 10.12 -2.56
CA LEU A 35 0.85 8.79 -3.09
C LEU A 35 0.41 8.71 -4.57
N PRO A 36 1.13 9.34 -5.52
CA PRO A 36 0.69 9.44 -6.92
C PRO A 36 0.40 8.10 -7.61
N TRP A 37 1.05 7.02 -7.17
CA TRP A 37 0.78 5.68 -7.68
C TRP A 37 -0.65 5.18 -7.36
N SER A 38 -1.37 5.78 -6.41
CA SER A 38 -2.73 5.36 -6.07
C SER A 38 -3.71 5.57 -7.24
N GLU A 39 -3.40 6.47 -8.18
CA GLU A 39 -4.24 6.71 -9.36
C GLU A 39 -4.39 5.47 -10.26
N PHE A 40 -3.50 4.48 -10.14
CA PHE A 40 -3.56 3.23 -10.90
C PHE A 40 -4.40 2.15 -10.23
N LEU A 41 -4.83 2.34 -8.97
CA LEU A 41 -5.63 1.35 -8.27
C LEU A 41 -7.13 1.47 -8.62
N PRO A 42 -7.86 0.35 -8.75
CA PRO A 42 -9.32 0.35 -8.80
C PRO A 42 -9.95 0.96 -7.54
N ASP A 43 -11.16 1.52 -7.65
CA ASP A 43 -11.83 2.17 -6.52
C ASP A 43 -12.00 1.26 -5.29
N ASP A 44 -12.31 -0.03 -5.50
CA ASP A 44 -12.49 -1.06 -4.47
C ASP A 44 -11.17 -1.37 -3.73
N ASP A 45 -10.07 -1.40 -4.48
CA ASP A 45 -8.72 -1.63 -3.94
C ASP A 45 -8.25 -0.43 -3.12
N ILE A 46 -8.63 0.81 -3.49
CA ILE A 46 -8.36 1.98 -2.67
C ILE A 46 -9.06 1.89 -1.30
N GLU A 47 -10.33 1.48 -1.27
CA GLU A 47 -11.07 1.32 -0.01
C GLU A 47 -10.44 0.23 0.87
N THR A 48 -10.04 -0.89 0.26
CA THR A 48 -9.35 -1.99 0.94
C THR A 48 -8.01 -1.51 1.53
N MET A 49 -7.18 -0.85 0.74
CA MET A 49 -5.91 -0.27 1.18
C MET A 49 -6.10 0.66 2.38
N LEU A 50 -7.05 1.59 2.30
CA LEU A 50 -7.30 2.55 3.38
C LEU A 50 -7.74 1.85 4.68
N GLY A 51 -8.58 0.82 4.56
CA GLY A 51 -9.00 -0.02 5.69
C GLY A 51 -7.81 -0.75 6.34
N GLU A 52 -6.96 -1.38 5.54
CA GLU A 52 -5.74 -2.05 6.02
C GLU A 52 -4.75 -1.08 6.66
N LEU A 53 -4.62 0.13 6.11
CA LEU A 53 -3.69 1.15 6.57
C LEU A 53 -4.09 1.68 7.95
N VAL A 54 -5.37 1.95 8.17
CA VAL A 54 -5.91 2.31 9.49
C VAL A 54 -5.81 1.15 10.48
N SER A 55 -6.10 -0.08 10.04
CA SER A 55 -5.95 -1.27 10.89
C SER A 55 -4.50 -1.47 11.34
N THR A 56 -3.56 -1.37 10.39
CA THR A 56 -2.12 -1.54 10.63
C THR A 56 -1.58 -0.46 11.54
N ALA A 57 -1.90 0.82 11.29
CA ALA A 57 -1.47 1.94 12.13
C ALA A 57 -1.98 1.83 13.58
N ARG A 58 -3.16 1.23 13.81
CA ARG A 58 -3.70 0.96 15.16
C ARG A 58 -3.06 -0.27 15.82
N GLY A 59 -2.66 -1.27 15.03
CA GLY A 59 -2.11 -2.54 15.50
C GLY A 59 -0.61 -2.53 15.81
N THR A 60 0.12 -1.46 15.48
CA THR A 60 1.57 -1.40 15.68
C THR A 60 1.95 -1.20 17.16
N VAL A 61 2.49 -2.25 17.79
CA VAL A 61 3.01 -2.21 19.17
C VAL A 61 4.43 -2.79 19.35
N SER A 62 5.17 -3.08 18.27
CA SER A 62 6.50 -3.72 18.40
C SER A 62 7.66 -2.87 17.84
N PRO A 63 8.61 -2.41 18.68
CA PRO A 63 9.75 -1.59 18.27
C PRO A 63 10.90 -2.39 17.61
N GLN A 64 10.78 -3.71 17.48
CA GLN A 64 11.80 -4.58 16.85
C GLN A 64 11.41 -5.05 15.44
N SER A 65 10.26 -4.60 14.93
CA SER A 65 9.76 -4.95 13.61
C SER A 65 9.97 -3.79 12.63
N PRO A 66 10.23 -4.07 11.33
CA PRO A 66 10.20 -3.03 10.30
C PRO A 66 8.85 -2.33 10.35
N ASP A 67 8.83 -1.01 10.12
CA ASP A 67 7.62 -0.18 10.20
C ASP A 67 6.48 -0.82 9.38
N PRO A 68 5.45 -1.40 10.04
CA PRO A 68 4.39 -2.13 9.35
C PRO A 68 3.60 -1.25 8.38
N VAL A 69 3.49 0.06 8.66
CA VAL A 69 2.82 1.02 7.78
C VAL A 69 3.64 1.23 6.50
N ALA A 70 4.95 1.37 6.63
CA ALA A 70 5.83 1.52 5.47
C ALA A 70 5.84 0.25 4.59
N THR A 71 5.82 -0.93 5.21
CA THR A 71 5.73 -2.21 4.51
C THR A 71 4.43 -2.32 3.73
N LEU A 72 3.31 -1.98 4.36
CA LEU A 72 2.00 -2.01 3.73
C LEU A 72 1.91 -1.06 2.53
N LEU A 73 2.40 0.18 2.67
CA LEU A 73 2.42 1.14 1.56
C LEU A 73 3.26 0.64 0.37
N ALA A 74 4.40 -0.01 0.63
CA ALA A 74 5.21 -0.61 -0.43
C ALA A 74 4.48 -1.74 -1.16
N GLN A 75 3.74 -2.58 -0.43
CA GLN A 75 2.93 -3.65 -1.03
C GLN A 75 1.84 -3.09 -1.94
N TRP A 76 1.11 -2.06 -1.49
CA TRP A 76 0.08 -1.41 -2.29
C TRP A 76 0.65 -0.67 -3.50
N GLN A 77 1.85 -0.09 -3.38
CA GLN A 77 2.56 0.45 -4.53
C GLN A 77 2.85 -0.63 -5.59
N HIS A 78 3.30 -1.82 -5.20
CA HIS A 78 3.52 -2.92 -6.14
C HIS A 78 2.22 -3.41 -6.80
N THR A 79 1.11 -3.41 -6.07
CA THR A 79 -0.20 -3.68 -6.66
C THR A 79 -0.57 -2.62 -7.71
N ALA A 80 -0.34 -1.34 -7.42
CA ALA A 80 -0.57 -0.25 -8.37
C ALA A 80 0.31 -0.37 -9.63
N GLU A 81 1.57 -0.79 -9.47
CA GLU A 81 2.48 -1.05 -10.60
C GLU A 81 1.96 -2.17 -11.51
N ILE A 82 1.32 -3.20 -10.95
CA ILE A 82 0.66 -4.26 -11.74
C ILE A 82 -0.49 -3.67 -12.57
N TYR A 83 -1.36 -2.85 -11.97
CA TYR A 83 -2.46 -2.23 -12.72
C TYR A 83 -2.00 -1.20 -13.75
N ALA A 84 -0.88 -0.51 -13.51
CA ALA A 84 -0.30 0.45 -14.44
C ALA A 84 0.27 -0.20 -15.70
N ASP A 85 0.75 -1.46 -15.61
CA ASP A 85 1.31 -2.20 -16.74
C ASP A 85 0.34 -3.31 -17.21
N PRO A 86 -0.37 -3.12 -18.34
CA PRO A 86 -1.34 -4.11 -18.83
C PRO A 86 -0.69 -5.44 -19.23
N ALA A 87 0.59 -5.45 -19.62
CA ALA A 87 1.30 -6.69 -19.92
C ALA A 87 1.60 -7.47 -18.63
N LEU A 88 2.03 -6.77 -17.58
CA LEU A 88 2.24 -7.37 -16.26
C LEU A 88 0.91 -7.86 -15.66
N HIS A 89 -0.13 -7.02 -15.69
CA HIS A 89 -1.48 -7.38 -15.25
C HIS A 89 -1.95 -8.65 -15.96
N ASN A 90 -1.82 -8.73 -17.28
CA ASN A 90 -2.18 -9.94 -18.03
C ASN A 90 -1.34 -11.14 -17.62
N ALA A 91 -0.02 -10.97 -17.45
CA ALA A 91 0.88 -12.05 -17.08
C ALA A 91 0.55 -12.67 -15.71
N VAL A 92 0.11 -11.87 -14.73
CA VAL A 92 -0.22 -12.34 -13.37
C VAL A 92 -1.67 -12.79 -13.20
N THR A 93 -2.59 -12.29 -14.02
CA THR A 93 -4.03 -12.65 -13.95
C THR A 93 -4.44 -13.75 -14.92
N ARG A 94 -3.64 -14.04 -15.95
CA ARG A 94 -3.97 -15.13 -16.89
C ARG A 94 -3.94 -16.49 -16.18
N GLU A 95 -4.82 -17.38 -16.61
CA GLU A 95 -4.75 -18.78 -16.22
C GLU A 95 -3.44 -19.40 -16.75
N PRO A 96 -2.65 -20.10 -15.91
CA PRO A 96 -1.43 -20.76 -16.36
C PRO A 96 -1.75 -21.87 -17.36
N GLU A 97 -0.84 -22.11 -18.30
CA GLU A 97 -1.00 -23.17 -19.30
C GLU A 97 -0.72 -24.54 -18.65
N GLY A 98 -1.79 -25.15 -18.13
CA GLY A 98 -1.76 -26.49 -17.54
C GLY A 98 -1.29 -26.54 -16.09
N ASP A 99 -1.06 -27.76 -15.61
CA ASP A 99 -0.52 -28.04 -14.28
C ASP A 99 0.98 -27.76 -14.28
N LEU A 100 1.44 -26.77 -13.52
CA LEU A 100 2.85 -26.33 -13.45
C LEU A 100 3.77 -27.34 -12.72
N GLY A 101 3.34 -28.59 -12.61
CA GLY A 101 4.02 -29.68 -11.93
C GLY A 101 3.76 -29.73 -10.42
N ALA A 102 4.12 -30.86 -9.82
CA ALA A 102 3.93 -31.09 -8.40
C ALA A 102 4.82 -30.19 -7.53
N VAL A 103 4.23 -29.50 -6.55
CA VAL A 103 4.96 -28.73 -5.55
C VAL A 103 5.71 -29.69 -4.62
N PRO A 104 7.05 -29.64 -4.54
CA PRO A 104 7.81 -30.50 -3.65
C PRO A 104 7.46 -30.20 -2.19
N ALA A 105 7.36 -31.24 -1.38
CA ALA A 105 7.10 -31.08 0.06
C ALA A 105 8.21 -30.24 0.72
N PRO A 106 7.87 -29.37 1.69
CA PRO A 106 8.86 -28.59 2.41
C PRO A 106 9.85 -29.54 3.10
N ARG A 107 11.15 -29.32 2.89
CA ARG A 107 12.20 -30.06 3.59
C ARG A 107 12.28 -29.53 5.01
N ILE A 108 11.76 -30.27 5.97
CA ILE A 108 12.07 -30.03 7.38
C ILE A 108 13.54 -30.41 7.56
N THR A 109 14.38 -29.41 7.84
CA THR A 109 15.75 -29.64 8.28
C THR A 109 15.68 -29.80 9.80
N GLU A 110 15.99 -30.99 10.29
CA GLU A 110 16.20 -31.26 11.72
C GLU A 110 17.57 -30.76 12.20
#